data_AF-A0A0A8X2J1-F1
#
_entry.id   AF-A0A0A8X2J1-F1
#
_cell.length_a   1.000
_cell.length_b   1.000
_cell.length_c   1.000
_cell.angle_alpha   90.00
_cell.angle_beta   90.00
_cell.angle_gamma   90.00
#
_symmetry.space_group_name_H-M   'P 1'
#
loop_
_entity.id
_entity.type
_entity.pdbx_description
1 polymer ?
#
loop_
_entity_poly.entity_id
_entity_poly.type
_entity_poly.pdbx_seq_one_letter_code
_entity_poly.pdbx_strand_id
1 'polypeptide(L)'
;MLTLKIMGTPLEHIKSQHIKKKSVVRNNKTIATIKESGNEVEFQIDPYLDLDEFQFLRDIIMELSYGNEAAIDERGCQLGYLENGEKAFLIKNWEEWKVFLMKAKLRTLEGQNVQALNPEGEELGAGLLAEYEIAESPFRITSCTLITLFGERKFEGENIKIVPTNQFS
;
A
#
# COMPACT_ATOMS: atom_id res chain seq x y z
N MET A 1 -0.95 -16.49 -6.61
CA MET A 1 -2.21 -16.35 -5.86
C MET A 1 -1.84 -16.36 -4.39
N LEU A 2 -2.18 -15.30 -3.66
CA LEU A 2 -1.90 -15.18 -2.23
C LEU A 2 -3.09 -15.72 -1.44
N THR A 3 -2.84 -16.34 -0.29
CA THR A 3 -3.91 -16.90 0.55
C THR A 3 -3.81 -16.43 2.00
N LEU A 4 -4.93 -15.99 2.55
CA LEU A 4 -5.07 -15.63 3.96
C LEU A 4 -6.32 -16.33 4.51
N LYS A 5 -6.22 -16.90 5.70
CA LYS A 5 -7.32 -17.60 6.36
C LYS A 5 -7.70 -16.94 7.66
N ILE A 6 -9.00 -16.90 7.94
CA ILE A 6 -9.53 -16.55 9.27
C ILE A 6 -10.11 -17.84 9.86
N MET A 7 -9.51 -18.32 10.95
CA MET A 7 -9.92 -19.55 11.63
C MET A 7 -11.07 -19.27 12.60
N GLY A 8 -11.98 -20.24 12.76
CA GLY A 8 -13.07 -20.14 13.75
C GLY A 8 -14.17 -19.15 13.38
N THR A 9 -14.19 -18.66 12.14
CA THR A 9 -15.20 -17.73 11.64
C THR A 9 -15.95 -18.40 10.49
N PRO A 10 -17.25 -18.73 10.65
CA PRO A 10 -18.06 -19.25 9.55
C PRO A 10 -18.33 -18.14 8.53
N LEU A 11 -18.53 -18.53 7.27
CA LEU A 11 -18.75 -17.58 6.17
C LEU A 11 -19.96 -16.67 6.41
N GLU A 12 -20.97 -17.14 7.13
CA GLU A 12 -22.20 -16.40 7.45
C GLU A 12 -21.94 -15.15 8.32
N HIS A 13 -20.84 -15.13 9.07
CA HIS A 13 -20.43 -14.00 9.89
C HIS A 13 -19.57 -12.99 9.12
N ILE A 14 -19.14 -13.32 7.89
CA ILE A 14 -18.37 -12.43 7.03
C ILE A 14 -19.34 -11.53 6.26
N LYS A 15 -19.61 -10.34 6.82
CA LYS A 15 -20.48 -9.34 6.19
C LYS A 15 -19.73 -8.01 6.08
N SER A 16 -19.63 -7.50 4.86
CA SER A 16 -19.16 -6.16 4.56
C SER A 16 -19.88 -5.65 3.32
N GLN A 17 -20.13 -4.35 3.25
CA GLN A 17 -20.71 -3.71 2.06
C GLN A 17 -19.86 -3.91 0.79
N HIS A 18 -18.57 -4.22 0.98
CA HIS A 18 -17.60 -4.46 -0.08
C HIS A 18 -17.54 -5.93 -0.52
N ILE A 19 -18.32 -6.81 0.11
CA ILE A 19 -18.39 -8.23 -0.24
C ILE A 19 -19.65 -8.50 -1.06
N LYS A 20 -19.47 -9.00 -2.29
CA LYS A 20 -20.54 -9.38 -3.20
C LYS A 20 -20.29 -10.80 -3.71
N LYS A 21 -21.29 -11.69 -3.58
CA LYS A 21 -21.23 -13.09 -4.08
C LYS A 21 -19.94 -13.83 -3.68
N LYS A 22 -19.49 -13.68 -2.43
CA LYS A 22 -18.22 -14.25 -1.92
C LYS A 22 -16.95 -13.68 -2.59
N SER A 23 -16.98 -12.42 -3.00
CA SER A 23 -15.80 -11.70 -3.50
C SER A 23 -15.70 -10.33 -2.84
N VAL A 24 -14.49 -9.90 -2.53
CA VAL A 24 -14.20 -8.52 -2.14
C VAL A 24 -14.05 -7.70 -3.41
N VAL A 25 -14.83 -6.62 -3.54
CA VAL A 25 -14.88 -5.77 -4.74
C VAL A 25 -14.55 -4.33 -4.39
N ARG A 26 -13.62 -3.73 -5.15
CA ARG A 26 -13.26 -2.31 -5.08
C ARG A 26 -13.33 -1.72 -6.48
N ASN A 27 -14.02 -0.58 -6.67
CA ASN A 27 -14.13 0.10 -7.97
C ASN A 27 -14.51 -0.84 -9.15
N ASN A 28 -15.48 -1.74 -8.93
CA ASN A 28 -15.91 -2.78 -9.89
C ASN A 28 -14.84 -3.84 -10.27
N LYS A 29 -13.67 -3.84 -9.63
CA LYS A 29 -12.65 -4.88 -9.73
C LYS A 29 -12.75 -5.84 -8.55
N THR A 30 -12.71 -7.14 -8.82
CA THR A 30 -12.57 -8.17 -7.79
C THR A 30 -11.12 -8.23 -7.35
N ILE A 31 -10.86 -8.01 -6.06
CA ILE A 31 -9.50 -8.01 -5.48
C ILE A 31 -9.20 -9.27 -4.67
N ALA A 32 -10.25 -9.94 -4.17
CA ALA A 32 -10.14 -11.24 -3.52
C ALA A 32 -11.42 -12.07 -3.70
N THR A 33 -11.27 -13.40 -3.75
CA THR A 33 -12.39 -14.35 -3.70
C THR A 33 -12.39 -15.06 -2.36
N ILE A 34 -13.56 -15.31 -1.80
CA ILE A 34 -13.76 -15.89 -0.49
C ILE A 34 -14.24 -17.33 -0.65
N LYS A 35 -13.51 -18.26 -0.06
CA LYS A 35 -13.88 -19.67 0.02
C LYS A 35 -14.13 -20.06 1.46
N GLU A 36 -15.10 -20.96 1.63
CA GLU A 36 -15.38 -21.58 2.90
C GLU A 36 -14.75 -22.98 2.89
N SER A 37 -14.04 -23.32 3.96
CA SER A 37 -13.41 -24.61 4.14
C SER A 37 -13.69 -25.10 5.56
N GLY A 38 -14.88 -25.63 5.80
CA GLY A 38 -15.28 -26.04 7.15
C GLY A 38 -15.49 -24.84 8.07
N ASN A 39 -14.66 -24.68 9.10
CA ASN A 39 -14.74 -23.58 10.07
C ASN A 39 -13.68 -22.48 9.84
N GLU A 40 -13.18 -22.39 8.61
CA GLU A 40 -12.26 -21.34 8.17
C GLU A 40 -12.81 -20.64 6.92
N VAL A 41 -12.49 -19.35 6.83
CA VAL A 41 -12.73 -18.53 5.64
C VAL A 41 -11.39 -18.22 5.01
N GLU A 42 -11.21 -18.64 3.75
CA GLU A 42 -10.01 -18.38 2.96
C GLU A 42 -10.25 -17.24 1.96
N PHE A 43 -9.42 -16.21 2.05
CA PHE A 43 -9.28 -15.16 1.05
C PHE A 43 -8.23 -15.58 0.03
N GLN A 44 -8.65 -15.73 -1.22
CA GLN A 44 -7.79 -15.92 -2.39
C GLN A 44 -7.58 -14.57 -3.06
N ILE A 45 -6.39 -14.01 -2.85
CA ILE A 45 -6.06 -12.62 -3.15
C ILE A 45 -5.29 -12.57 -4.46
N ASP A 46 -5.65 -11.61 -5.32
CA ASP A 46 -4.90 -11.30 -6.54
C ASP A 46 -3.47 -10.84 -6.17
N PRO A 47 -2.40 -11.48 -6.67
CA PRO A 47 -1.04 -11.04 -6.36
C PRO A 47 -0.65 -9.71 -7.02
N TYR A 48 -1.43 -9.20 -7.97
CA TYR A 48 -1.13 -7.99 -8.74
C TYR A 48 -1.94 -6.76 -8.28
N LEU A 49 -2.36 -6.76 -7.01
CA LEU A 49 -3.00 -5.58 -6.42
C LEU A 49 -1.99 -4.44 -6.25
N ASP A 50 -2.47 -3.21 -6.42
CA ASP A 50 -1.70 -2.04 -6.01
C ASP A 50 -1.70 -1.85 -4.49
N LEU A 51 -0.87 -0.93 -3.99
CA LEU A 51 -0.70 -0.69 -2.55
C LEU A 51 -2.01 -0.23 -1.88
N ASP A 52 -2.82 0.57 -2.59
CA ASP A 52 -4.09 1.06 -2.07
C ASP A 52 -5.12 -0.08 -2.01
N GLU A 53 -5.09 -1.00 -2.97
CA GLU A 53 -5.94 -2.19 -3.02
C GLU A 53 -5.59 -3.17 -1.91
N PHE A 54 -4.29 -3.39 -1.65
CA PHE A 54 -3.83 -4.17 -0.51
C PHE A 54 -4.23 -3.52 0.82
N GLN A 55 -4.08 -2.20 0.98
CA GLN A 55 -4.52 -1.48 2.17
C GLN A 55 -6.03 -1.68 2.40
N PHE A 56 -6.83 -1.48 1.36
CA PHE A 56 -8.28 -1.63 1.44
C PHE A 56 -8.70 -3.06 1.82
N LEU A 57 -8.06 -4.06 1.23
CA LEU A 57 -8.31 -5.46 1.57
C LEU A 57 -7.93 -5.77 3.02
N ARG A 58 -6.77 -5.27 3.47
CA ARG A 58 -6.31 -5.40 4.85
C ARG A 58 -7.32 -4.81 5.82
N ASP A 59 -7.81 -3.61 5.55
CA ASP A 59 -8.76 -2.92 6.44
C ASP A 59 -10.05 -3.73 6.58
N ILE A 60 -10.56 -4.30 5.49
CA ILE A 60 -11.71 -5.22 5.52
C ILE A 60 -11.40 -6.47 6.34
N ILE A 61 -10.25 -7.11 6.13
CA ILE A 61 -9.89 -8.32 6.87
C ILE A 61 -9.78 -8.04 8.36
N MET A 62 -9.15 -6.93 8.74
CA MET A 62 -9.03 -6.49 10.13
C MET A 62 -10.38 -6.18 10.77
N GLU A 63 -11.29 -5.54 10.03
CA GLU A 63 -12.67 -5.28 10.47
C GLU A 63 -13.41 -6.61 10.74
N LEU A 64 -13.30 -7.57 9.81
CA LEU A 64 -13.95 -8.87 9.92
C LEU A 64 -13.37 -9.75 11.03
N SER A 65 -12.09 -9.58 11.35
CA SER A 65 -11.38 -10.32 12.39
C SER A 65 -11.33 -9.59 13.73
N TYR A 66 -12.04 -8.47 13.89
CA TYR A 66 -11.95 -7.65 15.09
C TYR A 66 -12.31 -8.45 16.35
N GLY A 67 -11.39 -8.48 17.32
CA GLY A 67 -11.52 -9.29 18.55
C GLY A 67 -11.17 -10.78 18.39
N ASN A 68 -10.70 -11.20 17.21
CA ASN A 68 -10.21 -12.55 16.91
C ASN A 68 -8.99 -12.51 15.98
N GLU A 69 -8.15 -11.48 16.09
CA GLU A 69 -7.00 -11.26 15.21
C GLU A 69 -5.97 -12.40 15.28
N ALA A 70 -5.88 -13.06 16.43
CA ALA A 70 -5.02 -14.24 16.64
C ALA A 70 -5.42 -15.45 15.78
N ALA A 71 -6.62 -15.45 15.20
CA ALA A 71 -7.11 -16.51 14.33
C ALA A 71 -6.73 -16.31 12.85
N ILE A 72 -6.02 -15.23 12.51
CA ILE A 72 -5.57 -14.99 11.15
C ILE A 72 -4.32 -15.83 10.85
N ASP A 73 -4.42 -16.71 9.85
CA ASP A 73 -3.28 -17.41 9.25
C ASP A 73 -2.94 -16.80 7.89
N GLU A 74 -1.88 -16.00 7.86
CA GLU A 74 -1.40 -15.32 6.67
C GLU A 74 -0.12 -15.94 6.07
N ARG A 75 0.25 -17.18 6.46
CA ARG A 75 1.48 -17.82 5.95
C ARG A 75 1.52 -17.96 4.42
N GLY A 76 0.35 -18.05 3.78
CA GLY A 76 0.18 -18.05 2.33
C GLY A 76 0.11 -16.67 1.67
N CYS A 77 0.17 -15.59 2.45
CA CYS A 77 0.07 -14.19 2.02
C CYS A 77 1.40 -13.46 2.20
N GLN A 78 2.50 -14.07 1.74
CA GLN A 78 3.79 -13.39 1.71
C GLN A 78 3.81 -12.36 0.58
N LEU A 79 3.83 -11.08 0.94
CA LEU A 79 3.83 -9.96 -0.01
C LEU A 79 5.23 -9.67 -0.57
N GLY A 80 6.27 -9.98 0.19
CA GLY A 80 7.65 -9.75 -0.21
C GLY A 80 8.62 -9.89 0.96
N TYR A 81 9.56 -8.96 1.03
CA TYR A 81 10.56 -8.86 2.09
C TYR A 81 10.66 -7.41 2.60
N LEU A 82 11.01 -7.28 3.87
CA LEU A 82 11.43 -6.02 4.49
C LEU A 82 12.90 -5.73 4.18
N GLU A 83 13.36 -4.53 4.54
CA GLU A 83 14.75 -4.10 4.37
C GLU A 83 15.77 -5.00 5.08
N ASN A 84 15.39 -5.56 6.23
CA ASN A 84 16.22 -6.48 7.01
C ASN A 84 16.21 -7.93 6.46
N GLY A 85 15.50 -8.19 5.35
CA GLY A 85 15.36 -9.52 4.75
C GLY A 85 14.28 -10.40 5.37
N GLU A 86 13.55 -9.92 6.36
CA GLU A 86 12.40 -10.65 6.92
C GLU A 86 11.24 -10.69 5.92
N LYS A 87 10.42 -11.75 5.99
CA LYS A 87 9.23 -11.88 5.15
C LYS A 87 8.18 -10.84 5.53
N ALA A 88 7.64 -10.17 4.53
CA ALA A 88 6.53 -9.24 4.67
C ALA A 88 5.19 -9.93 4.41
N PHE A 89 4.19 -9.63 5.24
CA PHE A 89 2.84 -10.16 5.18
C PHE A 89 1.80 -9.04 5.32
N LEU A 90 0.54 -9.34 4.98
CA LEU A 90 -0.54 -8.34 4.88
C LEU A 90 -1.01 -7.81 6.24
N ILE A 91 -0.90 -8.59 7.31
CA ILE A 91 -1.40 -8.25 8.65
C ILE A 91 -0.23 -7.94 9.59
N LYS A 92 0.72 -8.87 9.75
CA LYS A 92 1.76 -8.80 10.78
C LYS A 92 2.68 -7.58 10.70
N ASN A 93 3.20 -7.24 9.52
CA ASN A 93 4.24 -6.20 9.32
C ASN A 93 3.95 -5.34 8.09
N TRP A 94 2.67 -4.99 7.94
CA TRP A 94 2.17 -4.20 6.83
C TRP A 94 2.80 -2.81 6.75
N GLU A 95 2.88 -2.09 7.87
CA GLU A 95 3.37 -0.71 7.88
C GLU A 95 4.86 -0.65 7.54
N GLU A 96 5.66 -1.58 8.07
CA GLU A 96 7.08 -1.70 7.74
C GLU A 96 7.29 -2.01 6.26
N TRP A 97 6.47 -2.91 5.70
CA TRP A 97 6.53 -3.24 4.28
C TRP A 97 6.12 -2.06 3.39
N LYS A 98 5.06 -1.34 3.78
CA LYS A 98 4.59 -0.13 3.10
C LYS A 98 5.68 0.94 3.09
N VAL A 99 6.29 1.23 4.23
CA VAL A 99 7.42 2.17 4.35
C VAL A 99 8.57 1.74 3.44
N PHE A 100 8.94 0.47 3.44
CA PHE A 100 10.00 -0.06 2.58
C PHE A 100 9.71 0.16 1.09
N LEU A 101 8.50 -0.17 0.63
CA LEU A 101 8.09 0.05 -0.75
C LEU A 101 8.10 1.53 -1.14
N MET A 102 7.61 2.40 -0.25
CA MET A 102 7.59 3.85 -0.51
C MET A 102 9.01 4.43 -0.58
N LYS A 103 9.92 4.01 0.31
CA LYS A 103 11.35 4.36 0.24
C LYS A 103 11.98 3.89 -1.07
N ALA A 104 11.74 2.64 -1.47
CA ALA A 104 12.27 2.09 -2.70
C ALA A 104 11.76 2.88 -3.93
N LYS A 105 10.47 3.23 -3.95
CA LYS A 105 9.89 4.08 -5.01
C LYS A 105 10.58 5.45 -5.05
N LEU A 106 10.77 6.13 -3.93
CA LEU A 106 11.45 7.43 -3.92
C LEU A 106 12.88 7.36 -4.41
N ARG A 107 13.62 6.33 -3.99
CA ARG A 107 14.98 6.10 -4.46
C ARG A 107 15.06 5.89 -5.98
N THR A 108 14.03 5.29 -6.58
CA THR A 108 13.97 5.16 -8.06
C THR A 108 13.70 6.49 -8.77
N LEU A 109 13.10 7.47 -8.09
CA LEU A 109 12.79 8.78 -8.64
C LEU A 109 13.95 9.78 -8.46
N GLU A 110 14.89 9.50 -7.57
CA GLU A 110 16.11 10.29 -7.40
C GLU A 110 16.89 10.34 -8.72
N GLY A 111 17.25 11.55 -9.15
CA GLY A 111 17.85 11.79 -10.45
C GLY A 111 16.89 11.68 -11.64
N GLN A 112 15.57 11.61 -11.43
CA GLN A 112 14.55 11.66 -12.49
C GLN A 112 13.76 12.95 -12.47
N ASN A 113 13.14 13.30 -13.61
CA ASN A 113 12.22 14.43 -13.69
C ASN A 113 10.90 14.06 -12.98
N VAL A 114 10.53 14.89 -12.01
CA VAL A 114 9.36 14.73 -11.16
C VAL A 114 8.59 16.02 -11.03
N GLN A 115 7.36 15.89 -10.60
CA GLN A 115 6.51 16.98 -10.13
C GLN A 115 6.29 16.80 -8.63
N ALA A 116 6.53 17.86 -7.86
CA ALA A 116 6.19 17.96 -6.46
C ALA A 116 4.80 18.60 -6.33
N LEU A 117 3.89 17.92 -5.64
CA LEU A 117 2.53 18.36 -5.41
C LEU A 117 2.26 18.50 -3.91
N ASN A 118 1.36 19.40 -3.53
CA ASN A 118 0.83 19.46 -2.18
C ASN A 118 -0.18 18.32 -1.92
N PRO A 119 -0.69 18.16 -0.68
CA PRO A 119 -1.69 17.13 -0.36
C PRO A 119 -2.94 17.19 -1.24
N GLU A 120 -3.37 18.39 -1.61
CA GLU A 120 -4.53 18.69 -2.46
C GLU A 120 -4.28 18.35 -3.94
N GLY A 121 -3.02 18.11 -4.34
CA GLY A 121 -2.61 17.78 -5.69
C GLY A 121 -2.24 18.99 -6.55
N GLU A 122 -2.15 20.17 -5.97
CA GLU A 122 -1.66 21.38 -6.63
C GLU A 122 -0.14 21.33 -6.77
N GLU A 123 0.38 21.82 -7.90
CA GLU A 123 1.80 21.81 -8.18
C GLU A 123 2.56 22.83 -7.30
N LEU A 124 3.57 22.32 -6.59
CA LEU A 124 4.58 23.13 -5.92
C LEU A 124 5.73 23.47 -6.89
N GLY A 125 6.12 22.50 -7.72
CA GLY A 125 7.07 22.71 -8.81
C GLY A 125 7.46 21.41 -9.52
N ALA A 126 8.26 21.53 -10.58
CA ALA A 126 8.76 20.40 -11.37
C ALA A 126 10.25 20.54 -11.70
N GLY A 127 10.96 19.42 -11.78
CA GLY A 127 12.40 19.37 -12.05
C GLY A 127 13.02 18.02 -11.75
N LEU A 128 14.35 17.93 -11.80
CA LEU A 128 15.08 16.71 -11.44
C LEU A 128 15.08 16.56 -9.91
N LEU A 129 14.67 15.40 -9.38
CA LEU A 129 14.73 15.15 -7.94
C LEU A 129 16.18 14.99 -7.51
N ALA A 130 16.71 15.92 -6.72
CA ALA A 130 18.07 15.84 -6.19
C ALA A 130 18.11 15.21 -4.81
N GLU A 131 17.24 15.67 -3.90
CA GLU A 131 17.22 15.23 -2.50
C GLU A 131 15.78 15.22 -1.97
N TYR A 132 15.56 14.46 -0.90
CA TYR A 132 14.29 14.43 -0.19
C TYR A 132 14.47 14.10 1.30
N GLU A 133 13.53 14.58 2.11
CA GLU A 133 13.42 14.24 3.53
C GLU A 133 12.07 13.55 3.78
N ILE A 134 12.07 12.54 4.65
CA ILE A 134 10.89 11.77 5.02
C ILE A 134 10.69 11.75 6.53
N ALA A 135 9.43 11.63 6.94
CA ALA A 135 9.06 11.15 8.27
C ALA A 135 8.44 9.76 8.12
N GLU A 136 8.81 8.80 8.96
CA GLU A 136 8.43 7.38 8.78
C GLU A 136 7.09 7.01 9.44
N SER A 137 6.61 7.80 10.41
CA SER A 137 5.39 7.51 11.17
C SER A 137 4.45 8.73 11.26
N PRO A 138 3.36 8.76 10.49
CA PRO A 138 3.15 8.00 9.25
C PRO A 138 4.17 8.38 8.16
N PHE A 139 4.43 7.47 7.20
CA PHE A 139 5.29 7.75 6.06
C PHE A 139 4.79 8.96 5.28
N ARG A 140 5.62 10.00 5.17
CA ARG A 140 5.34 11.21 4.39
C ARG A 140 6.63 11.89 3.99
N ILE A 141 6.60 12.58 2.85
CA ILE A 141 7.72 13.40 2.38
C ILE A 141 7.52 14.79 2.94
N THR A 142 8.47 15.25 3.76
CA THR A 142 8.40 16.56 4.43
C THR A 142 9.13 17.64 3.63
N SER A 143 10.09 17.24 2.80
CA SER A 143 10.79 18.15 1.91
C SER A 143 11.33 17.44 0.66
N CYS A 144 11.46 18.17 -0.43
CA CYS A 144 12.26 17.77 -1.58
C CYS A 144 13.04 18.95 -2.19
N THR A 145 14.20 18.65 -2.77
CA THR A 145 14.99 19.58 -3.55
C THR A 145 14.92 19.18 -5.02
N LEU A 146 14.47 20.10 -5.86
CA LEU A 146 14.41 19.92 -7.31
C LEU A 146 15.45 20.79 -8.01
N ILE A 147 16.21 20.22 -8.95
CA ILE A 147 17.01 20.99 -9.91
C ILE A 147 16.09 21.39 -11.05
N THR A 148 15.84 22.69 -11.15
CA THR A 148 14.99 23.30 -12.19
C THR A 148 15.83 24.07 -13.20
N LEU A 149 15.20 24.58 -14.27
CA LEU A 149 15.85 25.50 -15.21
C LEU A 149 16.40 26.78 -14.56
N PHE A 150 15.87 27.14 -13.38
CA PHE A 150 16.27 28.33 -12.62
C PHE A 150 17.21 27.99 -11.45
N GLY A 151 17.78 26.77 -11.44
CA GLY A 151 18.62 26.27 -10.36
C GLY A 151 17.85 25.40 -9.35
N GLU A 152 18.50 25.14 -8.23
CA GLU A 152 17.96 24.31 -7.14
C GLU A 152 16.86 25.05 -6.37
N ARG A 153 15.75 24.36 -6.14
CA ARG A 153 14.64 24.85 -5.32
C ARG A 153 14.24 23.80 -4.32
N LYS A 154 14.19 24.18 -3.04
CA LYS A 154 13.68 23.36 -1.95
C LYS A 154 12.20 23.65 -1.73
N PHE A 155 11.40 22.59 -1.58
CA PHE A 155 10.00 22.64 -1.23
C PHE A 155 9.82 21.93 0.12
N GLU A 156 9.03 22.52 1.01
CA GLU A 156 8.75 21.99 2.35
C GLU A 156 7.24 21.96 2.56
N GLY A 157 6.74 20.94 3.26
CA GLY A 157 5.32 20.74 3.51
C GLY A 157 5.05 19.54 4.39
N GLU A 158 3.80 19.34 4.79
CA GLU A 158 3.46 18.25 5.70
C GLU A 158 3.42 16.87 5.01
N ASN A 159 3.04 16.83 3.73
CA ASN A 159 2.93 15.60 2.94
C ASN A 159 3.05 15.89 1.44
N ILE A 160 4.28 16.13 0.98
CA ILE A 160 4.56 16.37 -0.44
C ILE A 160 4.37 15.06 -1.21
N LYS A 161 3.68 15.13 -2.35
CA LYS A 161 3.59 14.01 -3.29
C LYS A 161 4.59 14.23 -4.42
N ILE A 162 5.47 13.25 -4.62
CA ILE A 162 6.42 13.25 -5.74
C ILE A 162 5.91 12.25 -6.79
N VAL A 163 5.66 12.74 -8.00
CA VAL A 163 5.22 11.90 -9.13
C VAL A 163 6.18 12.05 -10.30
N PRO A 164 6.53 10.95 -11.00
CA PRO A 164 7.35 11.06 -12.20
C PRO A 164 6.60 11.82 -13.29
N THR A 165 7.28 12.70 -14.02
CA THR A 165 6.66 13.45 -15.13
C THR A 165 6.63 12.68 -16.44
N ASN A 166 7.15 11.44 -16.46
CA ASN A 166 7.21 10.50 -17.59
C ASN A 166 6.92 11.16 -18.95
N GLN A 167 7.93 11.78 -19.55
CA GLN A 167 7.98 11.96 -20.99
C GLN A 167 8.37 10.60 -21.61
N PHE A 168 7.42 9.67 -21.71
CA PHE A 168 7.52 8.64 -22.74
C PHE A 168 6.87 9.22 -23.99
N SER A 169 7.71 9.76 -24.87
CA SER A 169 7.37 10.03 -26.28
C SER A 169 7.69 8.81 -27.10
#